data_AF-A0A7X4D0E1-F1
#
_entry.id   AF-A0A7X4D0E1-F1
#
_cell.length_a   1.000
_cell.length_b   1.000
_cell.length_c   1.000
_cell.angle_alpha   90.00
_cell.angle_beta   90.00
_cell.angle_gamma   90.00
#
_symmetry.space_group_name_H-M   'P 1'
#
loop_
_entity.id
_entity.type
_entity.pdbx_description
1 polymer ?
#
loop_
_entity_poly.entity_id
_entity_poly.type
_entity_poly.pdbx_seq_one_letter_code
_entity_poly.pdbx_strand_id
1 'polypeptide(L)' 'EIASVSPAAAQRVAGAYAKWGKGVHPAALNFGDCFAYETAKTHDCPLLYIGGDFAQTDIASVL' A
#
# COMPACT_ATOMS: atom_id res chain seq x y z
N GLU A 1 -2.63 16.90 0.39
CA GLU A 1 -3.95 16.63 0.97
C GLU A 1 -3.83 15.53 2.02
N ILE A 2 -4.73 15.47 3.01
CA ILE A 2 -4.81 14.35 3.95
C ILE A 2 -6.02 13.49 3.56
N ALA A 3 -5.78 12.27 3.10
CA ALA A 3 -6.84 11.35 2.73
C ALA A 3 -7.53 10.78 3.97
N SER A 4 -8.86 10.76 3.97
CA SER A 4 -9.65 10.12 5.03
C SER A 4 -9.87 8.64 4.75
N VAL A 5 -9.82 7.80 5.79
CA VAL A 5 -10.09 6.37 5.68
C VAL A 5 -11.59 6.11 5.82
N SER A 6 -12.28 5.93 4.69
CA SER A 6 -13.69 5.51 4.68
C SER A 6 -13.83 4.00 4.90
N PRO A 7 -15.03 3.48 5.21
CA PRO A 7 -15.25 2.03 5.33
C PRO A 7 -14.85 1.25 4.07
N ALA A 8 -15.11 1.81 2.89
CA ALA A 8 -14.69 1.20 1.62
C ALA A 8 -13.16 1.20 1.46
N ALA A 9 -12.49 2.28 1.87
CA ALA A 9 -11.02 2.31 1.89
C ALA A 9 -10.45 1.28 2.86
N ALA A 10 -11.02 1.15 4.06
CA ALA A 10 -10.60 0.14 5.04
C ALA A 10 -10.72 -1.30 4.50
N GLN A 11 -11.78 -1.60 3.76
CA GLN A 11 -11.93 -2.92 3.10
C GLN A 11 -10.83 -3.17 2.06
N ARG A 12 -10.47 -2.15 1.27
CA ARG A 12 -9.37 -2.29 0.30
C ARG A 12 -8.01 -2.41 0.97
N VAL A 13 -7.77 -1.70 2.08
CA VAL A 13 -6.55 -1.83 2.90
C VAL A 13 -6.40 -3.26 3.42
N ALA A 14 -7.49 -3.88 3.88
CA ALA A 14 -7.48 -5.29 4.27
C ALA A 14 -7.15 -6.21 3.06
N GLY A 15 -7.68 -5.89 1.87
CA GLY A 15 -7.33 -6.57 0.63
C GLY A 15 -5.86 -6.43 0.25
N ALA A 16 -5.28 -5.25 0.44
CA ALA A 16 -3.85 -5.02 0.22
C ALA A 16 -2.99 -5.87 1.15
N TYR A 17 -3.34 -5.98 2.44
CA TYR A 17 -2.64 -6.87 3.36
C TYR A 17 -2.79 -8.35 2.97
N ALA A 18 -3.98 -8.77 2.53
CA ALA A 18 -4.20 -10.12 2.03
C ALA A 18 -3.40 -10.45 0.76
N LYS A 19 -3.01 -9.44 -0.04
CA LYS A 19 -2.22 -9.61 -1.25
C LYS A 19 -0.71 -9.48 -1.02
N TRP A 20 -0.29 -8.51 -0.21
CA TRP A 20 1.11 -8.09 -0.09
C TRP A 20 1.68 -8.18 1.33
N GLY A 21 0.87 -8.56 2.31
CA GLY A 21 1.18 -8.46 3.73
C GLY A 21 2.32 -9.36 4.20
N LYS A 22 2.90 -8.98 5.34
CA LYS A 22 3.94 -9.75 6.03
C LYS A 22 3.46 -11.16 6.34
N GLY A 23 4.27 -12.15 5.92
CA GLY A 23 3.95 -13.58 6.06
C GLY A 23 3.03 -14.13 4.96
N VAL A 24 2.55 -13.28 4.04
CA VAL A 24 1.70 -13.66 2.90
C VAL A 24 2.46 -13.53 1.59
N HIS A 25 3.19 -12.43 1.40
CA HIS A 25 3.95 -12.12 0.18
C HIS A 25 5.38 -11.65 0.49
N PRO A 26 6.37 -11.87 -0.40
CA PRO A 26 7.75 -11.36 -0.24
C PRO A 26 7.87 -9.84 -0.02
N ALA A 27 6.94 -9.04 -0.54
CA ALA A 27 6.85 -7.59 -0.28
C ALA A 27 6.65 -7.28 1.21
N ALA A 28 6.01 -8.20 1.94
CA ALA A 28 5.88 -8.19 3.39
C ALA A 28 5.37 -6.88 4.01
N LEU A 29 4.41 -6.23 3.35
CA LEU A 29 3.82 -4.97 3.82
C LEU A 29 3.27 -5.13 5.25
N ASN A 30 3.53 -4.14 6.10
CA ASN A 30 2.91 -4.05 7.41
C ASN A 30 1.52 -3.40 7.33
N PHE A 31 0.80 -3.33 8.45
CA PHE A 31 -0.55 -2.75 8.49
C PHE A 31 -0.58 -1.27 8.05
N GLY A 32 0.42 -0.48 8.46
CA GLY A 32 0.57 0.92 8.06
C GLY A 32 0.87 1.09 6.57
N ASP A 33 1.76 0.27 6.02
CA ASP A 33 2.14 0.33 4.60
C ASP A 33 0.94 0.09 3.67
N CYS A 34 -0.02 -0.72 4.12
CA CYS A 34 -1.23 -1.00 3.34
C CYS A 34 -2.08 0.25 3.11
N PHE A 35 -2.08 1.22 4.03
CA PHE A 35 -2.75 2.51 3.82
C PHE A 35 -2.05 3.35 2.75
N ALA A 36 -0.71 3.39 2.80
CA ALA A 36 0.09 4.12 1.81
C ALA A 36 -0.08 3.50 0.41
N TYR A 37 -0.01 2.16 0.32
CA TYR A 37 -0.24 1.41 -0.91
C TYR A 37 -1.65 1.67 -1.47
N GLU A 38 -2.70 1.53 -0.66
CA GLU A 38 -4.08 1.73 -1.15
C GLU A 38 -4.36 3.16 -1.58
N THR A 39 -3.80 4.13 -0.86
CA THR A 39 -3.93 5.55 -1.22
C THR A 39 -3.30 5.78 -2.58
N ALA A 40 -2.04 5.40 -2.77
CA ALA A 40 -1.36 5.58 -4.04
C ALA A 40 -2.02 4.77 -5.18
N LYS A 41 -2.53 3.56 -4.91
CA LYS A 41 -3.27 2.75 -5.89
C LYS A 41 -4.60 3.39 -6.29
N THR A 42 -5.37 3.93 -5.34
CA THR A 42 -6.66 4.58 -5.60
C THR A 42 -6.49 5.87 -6.40
N HIS A 43 -5.40 6.61 -6.14
CA HIS A 43 -5.09 7.86 -6.83
C HIS A 43 -4.29 7.68 -8.13
N ASP A 44 -3.98 6.42 -8.49
CA ASP A 44 -3.13 6.07 -9.64
C ASP A 44 -1.84 6.90 -9.70
N CYS A 45 -1.19 7.04 -8.54
CA CYS A 45 0.01 7.86 -8.40
C CYS A 45 1.20 7.04 -7.88
N PRO A 46 2.43 7.43 -8.24
CA PRO A 46 3.62 6.81 -7.69
C PRO A 46 3.76 7.10 -6.20
N LEU A 47 4.28 6.14 -5.44
CA LEU A 47 4.51 6.25 -4.00
C LEU A 47 5.95 6.64 -3.70
N LEU A 48 6.13 7.70 -2.89
CA LEU A 48 7.43 8.08 -2.36
C LEU A 48 7.66 7.33 -1.04
N TYR A 49 8.75 6.57 -0.96
CA TYR A 49 9.15 5.84 0.24
C TYR A 49 10.67 5.75 0.32
N ILE A 50 11.17 5.39 1.50
CA ILE A 50 12.60 5.10 1.73
C ILE A 50 12.72 3.60 1.99
N GLY A 51 13.79 2.98 1.49
CA GLY A 51 14.02 1.54 1.63
C GLY A 51 13.44 0.73 0.46
N GLY A 52 13.02 -0.52 0.72
CA GLY A 52 12.61 -1.47 -0.31
C GLY A 52 11.20 -2.05 -0.14
N ASP A 53 10.43 -1.54 0.83
CA ASP A 53 9.21 -2.18 1.32
C ASP A 53 8.13 -2.31 0.23
N PHE A 54 8.07 -1.35 -0.70
CA PHE A 54 7.12 -1.37 -1.81
C PHE A 54 7.72 -1.89 -3.13
N ALA A 55 9.02 -2.18 -3.19
CA ALA A 55 9.73 -2.53 -4.43
C ALA A 55 9.27 -3.85 -5.06
N GLN A 56 8.62 -4.72 -4.28
CA GLN A 56 8.05 -5.99 -4.73
C GLN A 56 6.52 -5.96 -4.83
N THR A 57 5.93 -4.77 -4.91
CA THR A 57 4.50 -4.57 -5.16
C THR A 57 4.26 -4.14 -6.60
N ASP A 58 3.00 -3.93 -6.97
CA ASP A 58 2.61 -3.44 -8.31
C ASP A 58 2.48 -1.91 -8.40
N ILE A 59 2.98 -1.16 -7.41
CA ILE A 59 2.93 0.30 -7.38
C ILE A 59 4.23 0.91 -7.89
N ALA A 60 4.11 2.01 -8.62
CA ALA A 60 5.28 2.74 -9.12
C ALA A 60 5.99 3.47 -7.98
N SER A 61 7.33 3.41 -7.97
CA SER A 61 8.17 4.27 -7.14
C SER A 61 8.25 5.67 -7.74
N VAL A 62 8.30 6.70 -6.89
CA VAL A 62 8.65 8.07 -7.32
C VAL A 62 10.15 8.21 -7.60
N LEU A 63 10.98 7.44 -6.88
CA LEU A 63 12.44 7.42 -7.01
C LEU A 63 12.90 6.52 -8.15
#